data_AF-A0A8E0IG39-F1
#
_entry.id   AF-A0A8E0IG39-F1
#
_cell.length_a   1.000
_cell.length_b   1.000
_cell.length_c   1.000
_cell.angle_alpha   90.00
_cell.angle_beta   90.00
_cell.angle_gamma   90.00
#
_symmetry.space_group_name_H-M   'P 1'
#
loop_
_entity.id
_entity.type
_entity.pdbx_description
1 polymer ?
#
loop_
_entity_poly.entity_id
_entity_poly.type
_entity_poly.pdbx_seq_one_letter_code
_entity_poly.pdbx_strand_id
1 'polypeptide(L)'
;MKINFFKWIRDVRHWKTIYLFMMISIVTYSMIGLCRQLSVSSIQKVLQLLTGQKIFALLFLGCLAVTPMIVYDKVYADKLSVPSRGGFFNMTSWSLNVVNNVAGTGGMVGASLRYALLGQHVNARTATKMSP
;
A
#
# COMPACT_ATOMS: atom_id res chain seq x y z
N MET A 1 27.91 18.54 28.35
CA MET A 1 26.48 18.53 27.98
C MET A 1 25.75 17.58 28.93
N LYS A 2 25.08 18.09 29.98
CA LYS A 2 24.35 17.25 30.95
C LYS A 2 22.94 16.98 30.40
N ILE A 3 22.69 15.76 29.95
CA ILE A 3 21.35 15.33 29.55
C ILE A 3 20.50 15.23 30.81
N ASN A 4 19.44 16.06 30.90
CA ASN A 4 18.48 15.99 31.99
C ASN A 4 17.55 14.80 31.79
N PHE A 5 17.96 13.65 32.34
CA PHE A 5 17.28 12.35 32.26
C PHE A 5 15.76 12.42 32.53
N PHE A 6 15.35 13.24 33.51
CA PHE A 6 13.94 13.40 33.88
C PHE A 6 13.10 14.12 32.80
N LYS A 7 13.71 15.06 32.08
CA LYS A 7 13.06 15.78 30.97
C LYS A 7 12.95 14.88 29.73
N TRP A 8 13.93 14.00 29.53
CA TRP A 8 13.97 13.02 28.45
C TRP A 8 12.87 11.94 28.61
N ILE A 9 12.71 11.36 29.81
CA ILE A 9 11.64 10.36 30.08
C ILE A 9 10.24 10.92 29.87
N ARG A 10 10.03 12.20 30.16
CA ARG A 10 8.71 12.85 30.02
C ARG A 10 8.34 13.20 28.58
N ASP A 11 9.28 13.13 27.64
CA ASP A 11 9.01 13.46 26.23
C ASP A 11 8.43 12.25 25.49
N VAL A 12 7.16 12.37 25.13
CA VAL A 12 6.37 11.36 24.40
C VAL A 12 6.98 11.03 23.03
N ARG A 13 7.76 11.95 22.43
CA ARG A 13 8.40 11.73 21.13
C ARG A 13 9.42 10.58 21.19
N HIS A 14 10.19 10.47 22.27
CA HIS A 14 11.19 9.41 22.41
C HIS A 14 10.52 8.04 22.53
N TRP A 15 9.43 7.94 23.30
CA TRP A 15 8.66 6.70 23.44
C TRP A 15 8.02 6.23 22.13
N LYS A 16 7.49 7.15 21.31
CA LYS A 16 6.96 6.82 19.98
C LYS A 16 8.04 6.22 19.07
N THR A 17 9.23 6.83 19.06
CA THR A 17 10.36 6.33 18.26
C THR A 17 10.82 4.95 18.74
N ILE A 18 11.02 4.78 20.05
CA ILE A 18 11.41 3.49 20.64
C ILE A 18 10.38 2.40 20.32
N TYR A 19 9.09 2.71 20.44
CA TYR A 19 8.00 1.80 20.12
C TYR A 19 8.05 1.35 18.64
N LEU A 20 8.24 2.28 17.70
CA LEU A 20 8.34 1.94 16.27
C LEU A 20 9.55 1.04 15.99
N PHE A 21 10.71 1.35 16.58
CA PHE A 21 11.91 0.51 16.45
C PHE A 21 11.68 -0.89 17.03
N MET A 22 11.03 -1.00 18.19
CA MET A 22 10.67 -2.30 18.78
C MET A 22 9.73 -3.08 17.87
N MET A 23 8.66 -2.46 17.36
CA MET A 23 7.73 -3.12 16.45
C MET A 23 8.42 -3.65 15.19
N ILE A 24 9.24 -2.82 14.54
CA ILE A 24 10.02 -3.24 13.37
C ILE A 24 10.94 -4.41 13.72
N SER A 25 11.60 -4.36 14.88
CA SER A 25 12.51 -5.41 15.34
C SER A 25 11.77 -6.73 15.58
N ILE A 26 10.61 -6.69 16.24
CA ILE A 26 9.77 -7.87 16.52
C ILE A 26 9.23 -8.47 15.23
N VAL A 27 8.69 -7.65 14.33
CA VAL A 27 8.17 -8.11 13.02
C VAL A 27 9.30 -8.72 12.20
N THR A 28 10.46 -8.09 12.16
CA THR A 28 11.63 -8.59 11.42
C THR A 28 12.12 -9.92 12.00
N TYR A 29 12.26 -10.01 13.32
CA TYR A 29 12.64 -11.26 13.99
C TYR A 29 11.63 -12.38 13.71
N SER A 30 10.34 -12.06 13.79
CA SER A 30 9.26 -13.01 13.49
C SER A 30 9.31 -13.48 12.04
N MET A 31 9.54 -12.56 11.09
CA MET A 31 9.72 -12.89 9.67
C MET A 31 10.92 -13.79 9.44
N ILE A 32 12.07 -13.50 10.04
CA ILE A 32 13.25 -14.36 9.95
C ILE A 32 12.96 -15.74 10.54
N GLY A 33 12.26 -15.79 11.68
CA GLY A 33 11.83 -17.04 12.32
C GLY A 33 10.95 -17.90 11.42
N LEU A 34 10.00 -17.28 10.70
CA LEU A 34 9.16 -17.95 9.70
C LEU A 34 9.99 -18.44 8.51
N CYS A 35 10.85 -17.59 7.96
CA CYS A 35 11.71 -17.96 6.83
C CYS A 35 12.63 -19.15 7.14
N ARG A 36 13.14 -19.26 8.38
CA ARG A 36 13.97 -20.39 8.80
C ARG A 36 13.22 -21.71 8.90
N GLN A 37 11.90 -21.66 9.12
CA GLN A 37 11.04 -22.85 9.15
C GLN A 37 10.56 -23.28 7.76
N LEU A 38 10.69 -22.40 6.76
CA LEU A 38 10.33 -22.70 5.38
C LEU A 38 11.47 -23.46 4.69
N SER A 39 11.25 -24.75 4.41
CA SER A 39 12.09 -25.50 3.48
C SER A 39 11.62 -25.32 2.03
N VAL A 40 12.54 -25.37 1.07
CA VAL A 40 12.20 -25.35 -0.37
C VAL A 40 11.23 -26.49 -0.72
N SER A 41 11.40 -27.66 -0.09
CA SER A 41 10.51 -28.81 -0.25
C SER A 41 9.07 -28.54 0.23
N SER A 42 8.90 -27.75 1.30
CA SER A 42 7.57 -27.37 1.80
C SER A 42 6.85 -26.44 0.83
N ILE A 43 7.58 -25.49 0.24
CA ILE A 43 7.06 -24.59 -0.79
C ILE A 43 6.62 -25.40 -2.01
N GLN A 44 7.47 -26.32 -2.49
CA GLN A 44 7.15 -27.18 -3.62
C GLN A 44 5.89 -28.03 -3.36
N LYS A 45 5.76 -28.59 -2.17
CA LYS A 45 4.56 -29.38 -1.79
C LYS A 45 3.28 -28.53 -1.84
N VAL A 46 3.33 -27.28 -1.38
CA VAL A 46 2.19 -26.35 -1.47
C VAL A 46 1.88 -25.99 -2.91
N LEU A 47 2.89 -25.71 -3.74
CA LEU A 47 2.71 -25.41 -5.16
C LEU A 47 2.12 -26.60 -5.93
N GLN A 48 2.50 -27.83 -5.59
CA GLN A 48 1.91 -29.04 -6.18
C GLN A 48 0.43 -29.24 -5.80
N LEU A 49 -0.03 -28.66 -4.69
CA LEU A 49 -1.43 -28.69 -4.27
C LEU A 49 -2.30 -27.63 -4.98
N LEU A 50 -1.72 -26.71 -5.75
CA LEU A 50 -2.46 -25.75 -6.56
C LEU A 50 -3.01 -26.45 -7.81
N THR A 51 -4.29 -26.80 -7.75
CA THR A 51 -5.05 -27.23 -8.92
C THR A 51 -5.44 -26.02 -9.78
N GLY A 52 -5.75 -26.23 -11.06
CA GLY A 52 -6.21 -25.17 -11.96
C GLY A 52 -7.41 -24.37 -11.42
N GLN A 53 -8.33 -25.05 -10.71
CA GLN A 53 -9.46 -24.41 -10.03
C GLN A 53 -9.02 -23.45 -8.92
N LYS A 54 -8.02 -23.82 -8.12
CA LYS A 54 -7.48 -22.95 -7.05
C LYS A 54 -6.78 -21.74 -7.64
N ILE A 55 -6.04 -21.91 -8.73
CA ILE A 55 -5.40 -20.80 -9.45
C ILE A 55 -6.46 -19.84 -10.00
N PHE A 56 -7.51 -20.37 -10.64
CA PHE A 56 -8.62 -19.55 -11.12
C PHE A 56 -9.32 -18.80 -9.98
N ALA A 57 -9.59 -19.47 -8.85
CA ALA A 57 -10.17 -18.84 -7.67
C ALA A 57 -9.26 -17.74 -7.10
N LEU A 58 -7.95 -17.95 -7.05
CA LEU A 58 -6.97 -16.93 -6.63
C LEU A 58 -6.99 -15.71 -7.55
N LEU A 59 -7.02 -15.92 -8.86
CA LEU A 59 -7.11 -14.82 -9.84
C LEU A 59 -8.44 -14.07 -9.70
N PHE A 60 -9.55 -14.79 -9.60
CA PHE A 60 -10.87 -14.19 -9.46
C PHE A 60 -11.00 -13.37 -8.16
N LEU A 61 -10.61 -13.95 -7.02
CA LEU A 61 -10.62 -13.26 -5.74
C LEU A 61 -9.65 -12.08 -5.72
N GLY A 62 -8.48 -12.22 -6.35
CA GLY A 62 -7.51 -11.14 -6.52
C GLY A 62 -8.10 -9.96 -7.31
N CYS A 63 -8.76 -10.21 -8.43
CA CYS A 63 -9.47 -9.19 -9.19
C CYS A 63 -10.62 -8.57 -8.38
N LEU A 64 -11.38 -9.38 -7.65
CA LEU A 64 -12.48 -8.90 -6.80
C LEU A 64 -11.96 -7.98 -5.69
N ALA A 65 -10.81 -8.30 -5.09
CA ALA A 65 -10.16 -7.51 -4.06
C ALA A 65 -9.70 -6.11 -4.53
N VAL A 66 -9.48 -5.90 -5.84
CA VAL A 66 -9.17 -4.56 -6.40
C VAL A 66 -10.40 -3.67 -6.44
N THR A 67 -11.61 -4.25 -6.51
CA THR A 67 -12.88 -3.50 -6.59
C THR A 67 -13.08 -2.49 -5.46
N PRO A 68 -12.98 -2.86 -4.16
CA PRO A 68 -13.13 -1.88 -3.07
C PRO A 68 -12.08 -0.78 -3.14
N MET A 69 -10.88 -1.05 -3.67
CA MET A 69 -9.86 -0.03 -3.83
C MET A 69 -10.17 0.95 -4.98
N ILE A 70 -10.78 0.49 -6.07
CA ILE A 70 -11.29 1.39 -7.12
C ILE A 70 -12.41 2.28 -6.56
N VAL A 71 -13.28 1.74 -5.70
CA VAL A 71 -14.30 2.53 -5.00
C VAL A 71 -13.67 3.57 -4.09
N TYR A 72 -12.64 3.21 -3.32
CA TYR A 72 -11.87 4.16 -2.51
C TYR A 72 -11.28 5.29 -3.36
N ASP A 73 -10.63 4.96 -4.48
CA ASP A 73 -10.02 5.95 -5.36
C ASP A 73 -11.07 6.87 -6.01
N LYS A 74 -12.28 6.35 -6.30
CA LYS A 74 -13.40 7.19 -6.76
C LYS A 74 -13.82 8.21 -5.71
N VAL A 75 -14.02 7.78 -4.47
CA VAL A 75 -14.36 8.69 -3.36
C VAL A 75 -13.25 9.71 -3.14
N TYR A 76 -11.98 9.31 -3.27
CA TYR A 76 -10.84 10.21 -3.17
C TYR A 76 -10.83 11.26 -4.30
N ALA A 77 -11.05 10.83 -5.54
CA ALA A 77 -11.13 11.70 -6.71
C ALA A 77 -12.32 12.67 -6.62
N ASP A 78 -13.49 12.21 -6.18
CA ASP A 78 -14.67 13.05 -6.00
C ASP A 78 -14.44 14.15 -4.96
N LYS A 79 -13.74 13.84 -3.85
CA LYS A 79 -13.31 14.84 -2.85
C LYS A 79 -12.36 15.89 -3.43
N LEU A 80 -11.57 15.52 -4.44
CA LEU A 80 -10.65 16.42 -5.14
C LEU A 80 -11.31 17.10 -6.36
N SER A 81 -12.62 16.90 -6.57
CA SER A 81 -13.35 17.36 -7.77
C SER A 81 -12.72 16.88 -9.08
N VAL A 82 -12.06 15.73 -9.05
CA VAL A 82 -11.46 15.08 -10.21
C VAL A 82 -12.48 14.14 -10.87
N PRO A 83 -12.66 14.22 -12.19
CA PRO A 83 -13.49 13.26 -12.90
C PRO A 83 -13.00 11.83 -12.72
N SER A 84 -13.82 11.03 -12.04
CA SER A 84 -13.55 9.66 -11.59
C SER A 84 -14.21 8.58 -12.47
N ARG A 85 -14.59 8.94 -13.70
CA ARG A 85 -15.36 8.10 -14.63
C ARG A 85 -14.52 7.69 -15.85
N GLY A 86 -14.67 6.42 -16.25
CA GLY A 86 -14.10 5.87 -17.49
C GLY A 86 -13.08 4.75 -17.27
N GLY A 87 -12.79 4.01 -18.33
CA GLY A 87 -11.85 2.88 -18.31
C GLY A 87 -10.43 3.28 -17.93
N PHE A 88 -9.98 4.47 -18.37
CA PHE A 88 -8.65 4.99 -18.04
C PHE A 88 -8.47 5.18 -16.53
N PHE A 89 -9.45 5.78 -15.84
CA PHE A 89 -9.42 5.95 -14.38
C PHE A 89 -9.34 4.60 -13.66
N ASN A 90 -10.19 3.65 -14.06
CA ASN A 90 -10.19 2.31 -13.46
C ASN A 90 -8.85 1.59 -13.68
N MET A 91 -8.22 1.76 -14.85
CA MET A 91 -6.90 1.20 -15.16
C MET A 91 -5.79 1.86 -14.33
N THR A 92 -5.80 3.18 -14.17
CA THR A 92 -4.86 3.91 -13.31
C THR A 92 -5.00 3.47 -11.85
N SER A 93 -6.23 3.37 -11.34
CA SER A 93 -6.51 2.87 -9.99
C SER A 93 -6.03 1.43 -9.82
N TRP A 94 -6.26 0.55 -10.80
CA TRP A 94 -5.74 -0.81 -10.76
C TRP A 94 -4.21 -0.82 -10.70
N SER A 95 -3.52 -0.11 -11.59
CA SER A 95 -2.06 -0.03 -11.60
C SER A 95 -1.49 0.49 -10.26
N LEU A 96 -2.13 1.51 -9.68
CA LEU A 96 -1.79 2.03 -8.36
C LEU A 96 -1.93 0.96 -7.25
N ASN A 97 -2.96 0.12 -7.32
CA ASN A 97 -3.15 -0.98 -6.38
C ASN A 97 -2.13 -2.10 -6.54
N VAL A 98 -1.74 -2.45 -7.77
CA VAL A 98 -0.66 -3.41 -8.02
C VAL A 98 0.66 -2.90 -7.45
N VAL A 99 1.03 -1.65 -7.77
CA VAL A 99 2.27 -1.04 -7.25
C VAL A 99 2.23 -0.95 -5.73
N ASN A 100 1.11 -0.55 -5.14
CA ASN A 100 0.97 -0.47 -3.68
C ASN A 100 1.10 -1.83 -2.99
N ASN A 101 0.59 -2.91 -3.60
CA ASN A 101 0.70 -4.26 -3.06
C ASN A 101 2.12 -4.85 -3.21
N VAL A 102 2.84 -4.53 -4.29
CA VAL A 102 4.22 -5.02 -4.52
C VAL A 102 5.26 -4.22 -3.75
N ALA A 103 5.11 -2.89 -3.70
CA ALA A 103 6.08 -2.00 -3.06
C ALA A 103 6.10 -2.13 -1.52
N GLY A 104 5.11 -2.82 -0.93
CA GLY A 104 5.09 -3.20 0.50
C GLY A 104 5.10 -2.05 1.50
N THR A 105 5.05 -0.81 1.03
CA THR A 105 5.17 0.42 1.82
C THR A 105 3.78 0.95 2.08
N GLY A 106 3.09 0.32 3.04
CA GLY A 106 1.66 0.43 3.39
C GLY A 106 1.07 1.81 3.73
N GLY A 107 1.48 2.86 3.03
CA GLY A 107 0.87 4.20 3.09
C GLY A 107 1.68 5.24 2.32
N MET A 108 3.01 5.21 2.38
CA MET A 108 3.83 6.33 1.89
C MET A 108 3.95 6.35 0.37
N VAL A 109 4.32 5.23 -0.27
CA VAL A 109 4.39 5.12 -1.74
C VAL A 109 2.99 5.09 -2.35
N GLY A 110 2.06 4.39 -1.70
CA GLY A 110 0.67 4.32 -2.14
C GLY A 110 -0.05 5.66 -2.15
N ALA A 111 0.14 6.50 -1.11
CA ALA A 111 -0.49 7.81 -1.04
C ALA A 111 0.22 8.83 -1.94
N SER A 112 1.55 8.82 -2.02
CA SER A 112 2.28 9.75 -2.88
C SER A 112 1.98 9.52 -4.36
N LEU A 113 1.90 8.25 -4.80
CA LEU A 113 1.60 7.92 -6.19
C LEU A 113 0.13 8.18 -6.53
N ARG A 114 -0.81 7.95 -5.60
CA ARG A 114 -2.22 8.35 -5.76
C ARG A 114 -2.35 9.86 -5.86
N TYR A 115 -1.66 10.61 -5.01
CA TYR A 115 -1.64 12.06 -5.11
C TYR A 115 -1.03 12.54 -6.44
N ALA A 116 0.08 11.96 -6.87
CA ALA A 116 0.74 12.33 -8.12
C ALA A 116 -0.13 11.99 -9.35
N LEU A 117 -0.68 10.78 -9.43
CA LEU A 117 -1.38 10.32 -10.62
C LEU A 117 -2.87 10.67 -10.64
N LEU A 118 -3.55 10.63 -9.49
CA LEU A 118 -4.96 11.04 -9.39
C LEU A 118 -5.12 12.54 -9.15
N GLY A 119 -4.19 13.18 -8.44
CA GLY A 119 -4.20 14.63 -8.21
C GLY A 119 -3.75 15.47 -9.40
N GLN A 120 -2.83 14.98 -10.26
CA GLN A 120 -2.47 15.69 -11.50
C GLN A 120 -3.62 15.79 -12.52
N HIS A 121 -4.64 14.94 -12.43
CA HIS A 121 -5.87 15.10 -13.20
C HIS A 121 -6.64 16.39 -12.88
N VAL A 122 -6.40 17.02 -11.71
CA VAL A 122 -6.87 18.37 -11.38
C VAL A 122 -6.20 19.39 -12.29
N ASN A 123 -4.87 19.38 -12.38
CA ASN A 123 -4.10 20.44 -13.06
C ASN A 123 -4.20 20.40 -14.58
N ALA A 124 -4.23 19.22 -15.20
CA ALA A 124 -4.33 19.10 -16.66
C ALA A 124 -5.66 19.65 -17.23
N ARG A 125 -6.73 19.61 -16.43
CA ARG A 125 -8.06 20.12 -16.83
C ARG A 125 -8.25 21.61 -16.52
N THR A 126 -7.60 22.13 -15.48
CA THR A 126 -7.53 23.58 -15.23
C THR A 126 -6.68 24.28 -16.28
N ALA A 127 -5.57 23.68 -16.70
CA ALA A 127 -4.71 24.22 -17.76
C ALA A 127 -5.41 24.28 -19.13
N THR A 128 -6.25 23.29 -19.46
CA THR A 128 -7.03 23.27 -20.72
C THR A 128 -8.29 24.15 -20.68
N LYS A 129 -8.77 24.56 -19.50
CA LYS A 129 -9.80 25.60 -19.35
C LYS A 129 -9.23 27.02 -19.26
N MET A 130 -7.92 27.17 -19.07
CA MET A 130 -7.21 28.47 -19.00
C MET A 130 -6.41 28.80 -20.26
N SER A 131 -6.40 27.93 -21.28
CA SER A 131 -5.90 28.31 -22.61
C SER A 131 -6.97 29.14 -23.33
N PRO A 132 -6.66 30.39 -23.73
CA PRO A 132 -7.59 31.28 -24.42
C PRO A 132 -8.00 30.76 -25.80
#